data_AF-A0A7J6T1W7-F1
#
_entry.id   AF-A0A7J6T1W7-F1
#
_cell.length_a   1.000
_cell.length_b   1.000
_cell.length_c   1.000
_cell.angle_alpha   90.00
_cell.angle_beta   90.00
_cell.angle_gamma   90.00
#
_symmetry.space_group_name_H-M   'P 1'
#
loop_
_entity.id
_entity.type
_entity.pdbx_description
1 polymer ?
#
loop_
_entity_poly.entity_id
_entity_poly.type
_entity_poly.pdbx_seq_one_letter_code
_entity_poly.pdbx_strand_id
1 'polypeptide(L)'
;RKIIGGLFIDSFEKAINNMNLDPANCVLLQGTLYPDVIESTSYKGPSSTIKTHHNVGGLPARMKMQILEPLRLLFKDEVRKLGLELGLHADSVNRHPFPGPGLAIRIIDSVDKEKADLLREADAIYMEELHASGQYD
;
A
#
# COMPACT_ATOMS: atom_id res chain seq x y z
N ARG A 1 -1.82 4.79 -12.15
CA ARG A 1 -2.52 4.32 -10.92
C ARG A 1 -3.58 3.25 -11.21
N LYS A 2 -4.62 3.50 -12.03
CA LYS A 2 -5.67 2.49 -12.36
C LYS A 2 -5.12 1.17 -12.90
N ILE A 3 -4.21 1.22 -13.87
CA ILE A 3 -3.59 0.04 -14.49
C ILE A 3 -2.89 -0.84 -13.44
N ILE A 4 -2.04 -0.23 -12.60
CA ILE A 4 -1.30 -0.95 -11.54
C ILE A 4 -2.26 -1.57 -10.53
N GLY A 5 -3.31 -0.85 -10.11
CA GLY A 5 -4.32 -1.37 -9.19
C GLY A 5 -5.06 -2.59 -9.75
N GLY A 6 -5.45 -2.55 -11.04
CA GLY A 6 -6.08 -3.68 -11.71
C GLY A 6 -5.15 -4.90 -11.81
N LEU A 7 -3.91 -4.69 -12.28
CA LEU A 7 -2.91 -5.78 -12.36
C LEU A 7 -2.57 -6.38 -10.99
N PHE A 8 -2.55 -5.57 -9.94
CA PHE A 8 -2.35 -6.05 -8.58
C PHE A 8 -3.47 -7.00 -8.15
N ILE A 9 -4.73 -6.61 -8.36
CA ILE A 9 -5.90 -7.46 -8.07
C ILE A 9 -5.82 -8.76 -8.88
N ASP A 10 -5.59 -8.66 -10.18
CA ASP A 10 -5.55 -9.85 -11.05
C ASP A 10 -4.41 -10.80 -10.65
N SER A 11 -3.27 -10.25 -10.21
CA SER A 11 -2.14 -11.05 -9.72
C SER A 11 -2.43 -11.68 -8.35
N PHE A 12 -3.14 -10.96 -7.48
CA PHE A 12 -3.57 -11.46 -6.18
C PHE A 12 -4.58 -12.61 -6.31
N GLU A 13 -5.57 -12.48 -7.21
CA GLU A 13 -6.51 -13.56 -7.52
C GLU A 13 -5.79 -14.80 -8.08
N LYS A 14 -4.81 -14.61 -8.98
CA LYS A 14 -3.97 -15.70 -9.47
C LYS A 14 -3.19 -16.39 -8.34
N ALA A 15 -2.65 -15.61 -7.39
CA ALA A 15 -1.92 -16.17 -6.24
C ALA A 15 -2.82 -17.04 -5.36
N ILE A 16 -4.05 -16.58 -5.06
CA ILE A 16 -5.05 -17.35 -4.31
C ILE A 16 -5.37 -18.68 -5.01
N ASN A 17 -5.63 -18.62 -6.33
CA ASN A 17 -5.94 -19.80 -7.12
C ASN A 17 -4.77 -20.80 -7.14
N ASN A 18 -3.53 -20.32 -7.29
CA ASN A 18 -2.34 -21.17 -7.25
C ASN A 18 -2.12 -21.85 -5.90
N MET A 19 -2.58 -21.23 -4.82
CA MET A 19 -2.56 -21.81 -3.47
C MET A 19 -3.75 -22.75 -3.21
N ASN A 20 -4.67 -22.91 -4.17
CA ASN A 20 -5.92 -23.67 -4.04
C ASN A 20 -6.77 -23.22 -2.84
N LEU A 21 -6.76 -21.92 -2.54
CA LEU A 21 -7.57 -21.33 -1.47
C LEU A 21 -8.95 -20.96 -2.01
N ASP A 22 -10.00 -21.28 -1.25
CA ASP A 22 -11.34 -20.77 -1.51
C ASP A 22 -11.48 -19.36 -0.89
N PRO A 23 -11.65 -18.29 -1.69
CA PRO A 23 -11.82 -16.94 -1.17
C PRO A 23 -12.94 -16.82 -0.13
N ALA A 24 -14.02 -17.60 -0.26
CA ALA A 24 -15.17 -17.56 0.65
C ALA A 24 -14.82 -18.02 2.07
N ASN A 25 -13.79 -18.85 2.22
CA ASN A 25 -13.30 -19.33 3.52
C ASN A 25 -12.09 -18.53 4.02
N CYS A 26 -11.72 -17.46 3.32
CA CYS A 26 -10.56 -16.65 3.64
C CYS A 26 -10.97 -15.28 4.20
N VAL A 27 -10.15 -14.80 5.14
CA VAL A 27 -10.24 -13.44 5.67
C VAL A 27 -9.11 -12.61 5.07
N LEU A 28 -9.46 -11.52 4.40
CA LEU A 28 -8.50 -10.53 3.94
C LEU A 28 -8.17 -9.55 5.06
N LEU A 29 -6.97 -9.66 5.60
CA LEU A 29 -6.41 -8.68 6.53
C LEU A 29 -5.95 -7.44 5.77
N GLN A 30 -6.42 -6.26 6.19
CA GLN A 30 -5.97 -4.97 5.65
C GLN A 30 -5.43 -4.09 6.76
N GLY A 31 -4.29 -3.45 6.51
CA GLY A 31 -3.67 -2.47 7.40
C GLY A 31 -4.30 -1.08 7.32
N THR A 32 -5.61 -0.99 7.09
CA THR A 32 -6.38 0.26 7.04
C THR A 32 -6.21 1.04 8.34
N LEU A 33 -5.91 2.34 8.24
CA LEU A 33 -5.76 3.25 9.38
C LEU A 33 -6.93 4.24 9.47
N TYR A 34 -7.03 4.94 10.60
CA TYR A 34 -8.07 5.94 10.82
C TYR A 34 -8.11 7.07 9.76
N PRO A 35 -6.97 7.61 9.29
CA PRO A 35 -6.95 8.56 8.17
C PRO A 35 -7.61 8.01 6.88
N ASP A 36 -7.42 6.72 6.59
CA ASP A 36 -8.02 6.11 5.40
C ASP A 36 -9.56 6.03 5.52
N VAL A 37 -10.06 5.80 6.73
CA VAL A 37 -11.51 5.73 7.00
C VAL A 37 -12.17 7.10 6.83
N ILE A 38 -11.57 8.17 7.35
CA ILE A 38 -12.14 9.52 7.21
C ILE A 38 -12.08 10.04 5.77
N GLU A 39 -11.02 9.71 5.01
CA GLU A 39 -10.91 10.03 3.58
C GLU A 39 -12.00 9.35 2.76
N SER A 40 -12.45 8.16 3.18
CA SER A 40 -13.50 7.40 2.49
C SER A 40 -14.93 7.83 2.84
N THR A 41 -15.14 8.49 3.99
CA THR A 41 -16.48 8.77 4.54
C THR A 41 -16.95 10.23 4.37
N SER A 42 -16.06 11.17 4.03
CA SER A 42 -16.42 12.60 3.87
C SER A 42 -16.12 13.16 2.46
N TYR A 43 -17.15 13.37 1.62
CA TYR A 43 -17.63 14.71 1.20
C TYR A 43 -18.81 14.64 0.20
N LYS A 44 -19.89 15.37 0.52
CA LYS A 44 -21.14 15.52 -0.22
C LYS A 44 -20.95 16.35 -1.51
N GLY A 45 -21.37 15.83 -2.65
CA GLY A 45 -21.38 16.47 -3.99
C GLY A 45 -21.29 15.41 -5.08
N PRO A 46 -21.61 15.67 -6.38
CA PRO A 46 -21.54 14.66 -7.45
C PRO A 46 -20.07 14.34 -7.75
N SER A 47 -19.45 13.62 -6.82
CA SER A 47 -18.05 13.26 -6.80
C SER A 47 -17.89 12.09 -7.74
N SER A 48 -17.55 12.43 -8.98
CA SER A 48 -16.91 11.54 -9.93
C SER A 48 -15.93 10.61 -9.21
N THR A 49 -16.03 9.33 -9.55
CA THR A 49 -15.17 8.19 -9.23
C THR A 49 -13.68 8.54 -9.16
N ILE A 50 -13.25 9.19 -8.07
CA ILE A 50 -11.88 9.59 -7.85
C ILE A 50 -11.33 8.71 -6.74
N LYS A 51 -10.41 7.83 -7.18
CA LYS A 51 -9.63 6.81 -6.48
C LYS A 51 -10.33 5.43 -6.38
N THR A 52 -10.01 4.59 -7.35
CA THR A 52 -10.56 3.22 -7.49
C THR A 52 -10.02 2.22 -6.47
N HIS A 53 -8.97 2.54 -5.71
CA HIS A 53 -8.39 1.67 -4.68
C HIS A 53 -7.79 2.51 -3.56
N HIS A 54 -8.59 2.86 -2.56
CA HIS A 54 -8.08 2.90 -1.19
C HIS A 54 -8.33 1.53 -0.55
N ASN A 55 -7.56 1.17 0.47
CA ASN A 55 -7.85 0.00 1.29
C ASN A 55 -9.27 0.05 1.89
N VAL A 56 -9.85 1.25 1.95
CA VAL A 56 -11.24 1.50 2.31
C VAL A 56 -12.05 1.73 1.05
N GLY A 57 -12.93 0.79 0.72
CA GLY A 57 -13.69 0.77 -0.54
C GLY A 57 -14.14 -0.61 -0.99
N GLY A 58 -13.69 -1.66 -0.31
CA GLY A 58 -14.08 -3.04 -0.57
C GLY A 58 -13.33 -3.66 -1.74
N LEU A 59 -13.32 -4.98 -1.76
CA LEU A 59 -12.76 -5.75 -2.86
C LEU A 59 -13.66 -5.61 -4.11
N PRO A 60 -13.13 -5.84 -5.33
CA PRO A 60 -13.97 -6.03 -6.50
C PRO A 60 -15.11 -7.00 -6.20
N ALA A 61 -16.32 -6.75 -6.71
CA ALA A 61 -17.52 -7.53 -6.39
C ALA A 61 -17.37 -9.06 -6.62
N ARG A 62 -16.42 -9.47 -7.46
CA ARG A 62 -16.09 -10.87 -7.74
C ARG A 62 -15.27 -11.56 -6.64
N MET A 63 -14.61 -10.80 -5.76
CA MET A 63 -13.78 -11.32 -4.68
C MET A 63 -14.61 -11.44 -3.40
N LYS A 64 -15.11 -12.66 -3.13
CA LYS A 64 -16.01 -12.98 -2.02
C LYS A 64 -15.26 -13.27 -0.71
N MET A 65 -14.39 -12.37 -0.27
CA MET A 65 -13.64 -12.54 1.00
C MET A 65 -14.24 -11.69 2.11
N GLN A 66 -14.15 -12.15 3.35
CA GLN A 66 -14.43 -11.31 4.51
C GLN A 66 -13.25 -10.38 4.78
N ILE A 67 -13.49 -9.11 5.09
CA ILE A 67 -12.45 -8.13 5.38
C ILE A 67 -12.23 -8.02 6.89
N LEU A 68 -10.97 -7.93 7.33
CA LEU A 68 -10.57 -7.66 8.71
C LEU A 68 -9.59 -6.46 8.74
N GLU A 69 -9.99 -5.40 9.43
CA GLU A 69 -9.23 -4.13 9.52
C GLU A 69 -8.96 -3.76 10.99
N PRO A 70 -7.99 -4.40 11.66
CA PRO A 70 -7.80 -4.24 13.11
C PRO A 70 -7.23 -2.87 13.50
N LEU A 71 -6.57 -2.18 12.58
CA LEU A 71 -5.89 -0.90 12.83
C LEU A 71 -6.74 0.33 12.46
N ARG A 72 -8.01 0.12 12.05
CA ARG A 72 -8.87 1.16 11.44
C ARG A 72 -9.19 2.36 12.33
N LEU A 73 -8.91 2.26 13.64
CA LEU A 73 -9.13 3.32 14.64
C LEU A 73 -7.82 3.98 15.09
N LEU A 74 -6.68 3.60 14.52
CA LEU A 74 -5.36 4.09 14.91
C LEU A 74 -4.79 5.05 13.85
N PHE A 75 -4.04 6.05 14.32
CA PHE A 75 -3.16 6.88 13.51
C PHE A 75 -1.80 6.21 13.28
N LYS A 76 -1.03 6.76 12.34
CA LYS A 76 0.27 6.19 11.92
C LYS A 76 1.27 6.12 13.07
N ASP A 77 1.33 7.12 13.93
CA ASP A 77 2.22 7.16 15.10
C ASP A 77 1.82 6.12 16.16
N GLU A 78 0.53 5.88 16.37
CA GLU A 78 0.02 4.83 17.25
C GLU A 78 0.36 3.43 16.72
N VAL A 79 0.20 3.20 15.40
CA VAL A 79 0.61 1.94 14.79
C VAL A 79 2.13 1.73 14.86
N ARG A 80 2.92 2.81 14.76
CA ARG A 80 4.38 2.73 14.96
C ARG A 80 4.73 2.31 16.38
N LYS A 81 4.11 2.92 17.40
CA LYS A 81 4.29 2.54 18.81
C LYS A 81 3.90 1.08 19.03
N LEU A 82 2.75 0.65 18.53
CA LEU A 82 2.30 -0.74 18.60
C LEU A 82 3.31 -1.70 17.94
N GLY A 83 3.85 -1.35 16.79
CA GLY A 83 4.88 -2.15 16.12
C GLY A 83 6.13 -2.35 16.97
N LEU A 84 6.59 -1.31 17.66
CA LEU A 84 7.74 -1.39 18.56
C LEU A 84 7.43 -2.23 19.80
N GLU A 85 6.24 -2.09 20.39
CA GLU A 85 5.79 -2.92 21.52
C GLU A 85 5.67 -4.41 21.16
N LEU A 86 5.31 -4.71 19.90
CA LEU A 86 5.28 -6.08 19.36
C LEU A 86 6.69 -6.62 18.99
N GLY A 87 7.75 -5.82 19.17
CA GLY A 87 9.13 -6.23 18.92
C GLY A 87 9.58 -6.14 17.46
N LEU A 88 8.89 -5.37 16.61
CA LEU A 88 9.38 -5.08 15.26
C LEU A 88 10.64 -4.21 15.32
N HIS A 89 11.59 -4.47 14.43
CA HIS A 89 12.80 -3.65 14.30
C HIS A 89 12.46 -2.18 14.02
N ALA A 90 13.09 -1.26 14.75
CA ALA A 90 12.87 0.18 14.63
C ALA A 90 13.03 0.68 13.19
N ASP A 91 14.05 0.19 12.47
CA ASP A 91 14.31 0.53 11.08
C ASP A 91 13.12 0.21 10.16
N SER A 92 12.40 -0.88 10.43
CA SER A 92 11.20 -1.25 9.67
C SER A 92 10.00 -0.39 10.01
N VAL A 93 9.84 0.00 11.28
CA VAL A 93 8.75 0.85 11.77
C VAL A 93 8.91 2.29 11.29
N ASN A 94 10.14 2.79 11.31
CA ASN A 94 10.46 4.18 11.00
C ASN A 94 10.63 4.43 9.50
N ARG A 95 10.82 3.37 8.70
CA ARG A 95 10.94 3.45 7.24
C ARG A 95 9.95 4.43 6.60
N HIS A 96 10.45 5.24 5.67
CA HIS A 96 9.62 6.12 4.87
C HIS A 96 8.52 5.34 4.13
N PRO A 97 7.28 5.88 4.09
CA PRO A 97 6.21 5.25 3.32
C PRO A 97 6.58 5.11 1.84
N PHE A 98 6.26 3.95 1.28
CA PHE A 98 6.42 3.71 -0.15
C PHE A 98 5.02 3.63 -0.81
N PRO A 99 4.77 4.37 -1.91
CA PRO A 99 3.46 4.41 -2.52
C PRO A 99 3.12 3.08 -3.21
N GLY A 100 1.84 2.68 -3.21
CA GLY A 100 1.40 1.44 -3.88
C GLY A 100 1.79 1.32 -5.37
N PRO A 101 1.67 2.39 -6.18
CA PRO A 101 2.19 2.41 -7.55
C PRO A 101 3.73 2.35 -7.68
N GLY A 102 4.45 2.42 -6.57
CA GLY A 102 5.91 2.40 -6.51
C GLY A 102 6.60 3.48 -7.34
N LEU A 103 7.70 3.10 -7.99
CA LEU A 103 8.52 4.00 -8.80
C LEU A 103 7.79 4.50 -10.07
N ALA A 104 6.71 3.84 -10.50
CA ALA A 104 5.97 4.22 -11.70
C ALA A 104 5.36 5.63 -11.62
N ILE A 105 5.14 6.18 -10.42
CA ILE A 105 4.68 7.57 -10.25
C ILE A 105 5.84 8.56 -10.05
N ARG A 106 7.08 8.07 -9.99
CA ARG A 106 8.30 8.87 -9.87
C ARG A 106 9.03 9.01 -11.21
N ILE A 107 8.74 8.14 -12.18
CA ILE A 107 9.17 8.29 -13.58
C ILE A 107 8.20 9.24 -14.28
N ILE A 108 8.72 10.35 -14.78
CA ILE A 108 7.96 11.27 -15.62
C ILE A 108 7.96 10.71 -17.04
N ASP A 109 6.80 10.69 -17.69
CA ASP A 109 6.57 10.06 -19.01
C ASP A 109 6.36 8.52 -18.93
N SER A 110 6.53 7.83 -20.06
CA SER A 110 6.33 6.40 -20.21
C SER A 110 7.29 5.61 -19.32
N VAL A 111 6.72 4.63 -18.62
CA VAL A 111 7.47 3.70 -17.77
C VAL A 111 7.97 2.55 -18.64
N ASP A 112 9.28 2.39 -18.69
CA ASP A 112 9.97 1.26 -19.32
C ASP A 112 11.02 0.69 -18.35
N LYS A 113 11.57 -0.47 -18.72
CA LYS A 113 12.55 -1.17 -17.90
C LYS A 113 13.82 -0.34 -17.69
N GLU A 114 14.31 0.32 -18.74
CA GLU A 114 15.56 1.08 -18.70
C GLU A 114 15.47 2.25 -17.70
N LYS A 115 14.40 3.05 -17.79
CA LYS A 115 14.15 4.15 -16.84
C LYS A 115 13.91 3.65 -15.42
N ALA A 116 13.21 2.52 -15.26
CA ALA A 116 12.97 1.93 -13.95
C ALA A 116 14.26 1.41 -13.32
N ASP A 117 15.16 0.83 -14.10
CA ASP A 117 16.46 0.34 -13.63
C ASP A 117 17.34 1.52 -13.20
N LEU A 118 17.46 2.55 -14.04
CA LEU A 118 18.21 3.77 -13.73
C LEU A 118 17.69 4.46 -12.46
N LEU A 119 16.36 4.58 -12.32
CA LEU A 119 15.76 5.18 -11.13
C LEU A 119 16.01 4.34 -9.87
N ARG A 120 16.05 3.01 -9.97
CA ARG A 120 16.38 2.13 -8.82
C ARG A 120 17.82 2.34 -8.35
N GLU A 121 18.76 2.49 -9.28
CA GLU A 121 20.15 2.79 -8.95
C GLU A 121 20.28 4.16 -8.26
N ALA A 122 19.64 5.18 -8.82
CA ALA A 122 19.64 6.52 -8.24
C ALA A 122 18.96 6.57 -6.85
N ASP A 123 17.81 5.90 -6.68
CA ASP A 123 17.10 5.80 -5.40
C ASP A 123 17.95 5.06 -4.35
N ALA A 124 18.66 3.99 -4.75
CA ALA A 124 19.55 3.25 -3.85
C ALA A 124 20.71 4.13 -3.34
N ILE A 125 21.40 4.85 -4.23
CA ILE A 125 22.48 5.77 -3.84
C ILE A 125 21.95 6.87 -2.93
N TYR A 126 20.81 7.49 -3.29
CA TYR A 126 20.21 8.55 -2.48
C TYR A 126 19.87 8.07 -1.06
N MET A 127 19.29 6.87 -0.96
CA MET A 127 18.94 6.28 0.33
C MET A 127 20.18 5.93 1.17
N GLU A 128 21.23 5.40 0.54
CA GLU A 128 22.51 5.10 1.20
C GLU A 128 23.13 6.38 1.79
N GLU A 129 23.22 7.45 1.01
CA GLU A 129 23.74 8.75 1.47
C GLU A 129 22.86 9.38 2.56
N LEU A 130 21.53 9.23 2.47
CA LEU A 130 20.59 9.74 3.47
C LEU A 130 20.77 9.01 4.82
N HIS A 131 20.99 7.69 4.78
CA HIS A 131 21.34 6.92 5.97
C HIS A 131 22.73 7.27 6.51
N ALA A 132 23.75 7.36 5.64
CA ALA A 132 25.13 7.64 6.03
C ALA A 132 25.29 9.03 6.67
N SER A 133 24.49 10.01 6.22
CA SER A 133 24.47 11.36 6.78
C SER A 133 23.63 11.51 8.06
N GLY A 134 22.91 10.47 8.47
CA GLY A 134 22.01 10.51 9.63
C GLY A 134 20.76 11.38 9.42
N GLN A 135 20.39 11.66 8.17
CA GLN A 135 19.23 12.50 7.81
C GLN A 135 18.00 11.69 7.39
N TYR A 136 18.01 10.38 7.69
CA TYR A 136 16.91 9.49 7.34
C TYR A 136 15.69 9.63 8.25
N ASP A 137 15.92 9.76 9.56
CA ASP A 137 14.88 9.82 10.59
C ASP A 137 14.21 11.20 10.66
#